data_AF-A0A1Q3LY72-F1
#
_entry.id   AF-A0A1Q3LY72-F1
#
_cell.length_a   1.000
_cell.length_b   1.000
_cell.length_c   1.000
_cell.angle_alpha   90.00
_cell.angle_beta   90.00
_cell.angle_gamma   90.00
#
_symmetry.space_group_name_H-M   'P 1'
#
loop_
_entity.id
_entity.type
_entity.pdbx_description
1 polymer ?
#
loop_
_entity_poly.entity_id
_entity_poly.type
_entity_poly.pdbx_seq_one_letter_code
_entity_poly.pdbx_strand_id
1 'polypeptide(L)'
;MSDCYTGHSYPSELTEFNNKIYFIARSKNSAGYYRLFSSDGVLASTSQVGLLDANPYNVSNLVKTDNYLFFSYNDGVHGEEIWKSDGTAAGTSMIKDINVGNAGADGSTPGYLTVCNNKVFFIAYAPQVSLWVTDGTEAGTIQLVAHPYVHTLNSNTKLAVLNNEVYFNSGDNTTAGLYKSDGTVAGTTFVKSCVSNTSVATLPQGFAELNNVLYFTAEGRLSNGASDGSSYEIWRTDGTSAGTYIVKDVNPTGGSFPDRYFAFNNKLYFTATGSQSQGEELWATDGTGAGTYLVKDIIPGSTSSYIRNFINYGQLYFFITNGNHREIWKTDGTEAGTQLVAVGQHIANEDKNTIYNGKIYFFGENFSDAYLYSFDGTLISKIMPQVNSYSGAQSIYGSQNFLEFNNDLYFRAFYDYSDLEVCKITMPATSGNANLESNKTILLHPNPSNGIFSIDTDKSINAIAAFDVLGKAIGVNRLSANQFSIENKGLYFLKIEFENGQTGSSRIIIK
;
A
#
# COMPACT_ATOMS: atom_id res chain seq x y z
N MET A 1 11.01 -8.27 18.61
CA MET A 1 10.02 -9.17 19.25
C MET A 1 10.68 -10.53 19.50
N SER A 2 11.14 -10.85 20.72
CA SER A 2 12.01 -11.97 21.08
C SER A 2 11.40 -13.38 20.98
N ASP A 3 10.10 -13.52 20.70
CA ASP A 3 9.48 -14.84 20.42
C ASP A 3 9.64 -15.30 18.97
N CYS A 4 10.12 -14.42 18.09
CA CYS A 4 10.68 -14.81 16.80
C CYS A 4 12.13 -15.30 17.01
N TYR A 5 12.68 -16.15 16.11
CA TYR A 5 13.97 -16.87 16.13
C TYR A 5 15.06 -16.50 17.20
N THR A 6 15.85 -17.44 17.77
CA THR A 6 16.97 -17.11 18.71
C THR A 6 18.20 -16.67 17.91
N GLY A 7 17.96 -15.69 17.02
CA GLY A 7 18.77 -15.16 15.95
C GLY A 7 17.84 -14.36 15.00
N HIS A 8 18.25 -14.14 13.77
CA HIS A 8 17.59 -13.18 12.88
C HIS A 8 16.14 -13.54 12.49
N SER A 9 15.14 -12.73 12.87
CA SER A 9 13.72 -13.00 12.63
C SER A 9 13.14 -12.45 11.30
N TYR A 10 13.74 -11.42 10.71
CA TYR A 10 13.36 -10.87 9.39
C TYR A 10 11.84 -10.67 9.17
N PRO A 11 11.12 -9.97 10.06
CA PRO A 11 9.70 -9.74 9.90
C PRO A 11 9.40 -9.02 8.57
N SER A 12 8.20 -9.21 8.03
CA SER A 12 7.73 -8.59 6.78
C SER A 12 6.20 -8.54 6.74
N GLU A 13 5.66 -7.73 5.81
CA GLU A 13 4.22 -7.71 5.50
C GLU A 13 3.32 -7.39 6.71
N LEU A 14 3.75 -6.43 7.55
CA LEU A 14 3.00 -5.98 8.72
C LEU A 14 1.58 -5.55 8.31
N THR A 15 0.58 -6.17 8.95
CA THR A 15 -0.85 -6.02 8.65
C THR A 15 -1.65 -5.94 9.95
N GLU A 16 -2.40 -4.85 10.16
CA GLU A 16 -3.35 -4.77 11.28
C GLU A 16 -4.62 -5.56 10.95
N PHE A 17 -5.07 -6.46 11.82
CA PHE A 17 -6.32 -7.21 11.66
C PHE A 17 -6.87 -7.58 13.05
N ASN A 18 -8.18 -7.46 13.27
CA ASN A 18 -8.83 -7.79 14.54
C ASN A 18 -8.09 -7.25 15.78
N ASN A 19 -7.65 -5.98 15.73
CA ASN A 19 -6.93 -5.30 16.81
C ASN A 19 -5.61 -5.99 17.22
N LYS A 20 -4.93 -6.61 16.26
CA LYS A 20 -3.58 -7.16 16.38
C LYS A 20 -2.76 -6.84 15.14
N ILE A 21 -1.44 -6.86 15.30
CA ILE A 21 -0.49 -6.82 14.19
C ILE A 21 -0.16 -8.25 13.79
N TYR A 22 -0.34 -8.56 12.52
CA TYR A 22 0.10 -9.79 11.88
C TYR A 22 1.30 -9.50 10.99
N PHE A 23 2.24 -10.43 10.92
CA PHE A 23 3.44 -10.30 10.11
C PHE A 23 4.06 -11.67 9.81
N ILE A 24 4.85 -11.75 8.76
CA ILE A 24 5.60 -12.95 8.40
C ILE A 24 7.03 -12.83 8.95
N ALA A 25 7.50 -13.78 9.75
CA ALA A 25 8.86 -13.80 10.32
C ALA A 25 9.44 -15.22 10.43
N ARG A 26 10.76 -15.36 10.56
CA ARG A 26 11.44 -16.63 10.80
C ARG A 26 11.12 -17.18 12.20
N SER A 27 10.71 -18.44 12.26
CA SER A 27 10.30 -19.11 13.50
C SER A 27 11.40 -19.98 14.11
N LYS A 28 11.60 -19.87 15.44
CA LYS A 28 12.48 -20.77 16.25
C LYS A 28 12.10 -22.22 16.07
N ASN A 29 10.79 -22.45 16.09
CA ASN A 29 10.21 -23.78 16.19
C ASN A 29 10.21 -24.50 14.84
N SER A 30 10.41 -23.76 13.74
CA SER A 30 10.41 -24.25 12.37
C SER A 30 11.79 -24.11 11.71
N ALA A 31 12.89 -24.38 12.41
CA ALA A 31 14.25 -24.35 11.81
C ALA A 31 14.60 -23.08 10.99
N GLY A 32 14.00 -21.93 11.31
CA GLY A 32 14.22 -20.66 10.61
C GLY A 32 13.33 -20.38 9.40
N TYR A 33 12.33 -21.21 9.10
CA TYR A 33 11.34 -20.92 8.05
C TYR A 33 10.39 -19.79 8.44
N TYR A 34 9.87 -19.08 7.44
CA TYR A 34 8.96 -17.95 7.62
C TYR A 34 7.54 -18.42 7.94
N ARG A 35 6.96 -17.81 8.97
CA ARG A 35 5.65 -18.15 9.55
C ARG A 35 4.84 -16.90 9.80
N LEU A 36 3.53 -17.06 9.87
CA LEU A 36 2.61 -16.01 10.29
C LEU A 36 2.67 -15.86 11.82
N PHE A 37 2.89 -14.64 12.31
CA PHE A 37 2.85 -14.28 13.72
C PHE A 37 1.76 -13.24 13.96
N SER A 38 1.30 -13.15 15.21
CA SER A 38 0.40 -12.10 15.69
C SER A 38 0.98 -11.46 16.96
N SER A 39 0.73 -10.17 17.18
CA SER A 39 1.11 -9.41 18.38
C SER A 39 0.08 -8.33 18.69
N ASP A 40 -0.15 -8.03 19.96
CA ASP A 40 -0.92 -6.86 20.40
C ASP A 40 -0.06 -5.59 20.60
N GLY A 41 1.19 -5.63 20.14
CA GLY A 41 2.18 -4.55 20.35
C GLY A 41 3.05 -4.72 21.59
N VAL A 42 2.83 -5.80 22.36
CA VAL A 42 3.67 -6.24 23.48
C VAL A 42 4.46 -7.48 23.09
N LEU A 43 5.68 -7.58 23.61
CA LEU A 43 6.57 -8.69 23.35
C LEU A 43 5.98 -10.05 23.73
N ALA A 44 5.46 -10.15 24.96
CA ALA A 44 4.94 -11.38 25.55
C ALA A 44 3.63 -11.89 24.90
N SER A 45 2.97 -11.08 24.07
CA SER A 45 1.77 -11.50 23.33
C SER A 45 2.10 -12.02 21.93
N THR A 46 3.37 -11.96 21.53
CA THR A 46 3.79 -12.31 20.18
C THR A 46 3.82 -13.83 20.03
N SER A 47 2.95 -14.38 19.19
CA SER A 47 2.86 -15.82 18.99
C SER A 47 2.65 -16.18 17.53
N GLN A 48 3.17 -17.34 17.13
CA GLN A 48 2.88 -17.92 15.82
C GLN A 48 1.38 -18.23 15.68
N VAL A 49 0.84 -18.01 14.49
CA VAL A 49 -0.53 -18.31 14.10
C VAL A 49 -0.52 -19.62 13.31
N GLY A 50 -1.27 -20.63 13.78
CA GLY A 50 -1.34 -21.94 13.12
C GLY A 50 -0.17 -22.88 13.43
N LEU A 51 -0.43 -24.19 13.25
CA LEU A 51 0.52 -25.29 13.49
C LEU A 51 1.32 -25.61 12.21
N LEU A 52 2.05 -24.62 11.69
CA LEU A 52 2.81 -24.73 10.44
C LEU A 52 4.24 -25.30 10.67
N ASP A 53 4.49 -25.98 11.78
CA ASP A 53 5.85 -26.27 12.26
C ASP A 53 6.51 -27.50 11.63
N ALA A 54 5.72 -28.40 11.03
CA ALA A 54 6.24 -29.67 10.52
C ALA A 54 6.93 -29.57 9.15
N ASN A 55 6.65 -28.52 8.37
CA ASN A 55 7.01 -28.46 6.95
C ASN A 55 8.05 -27.38 6.62
N PRO A 56 9.06 -27.68 5.78
CA PRO A 56 10.18 -26.79 5.48
C PRO A 56 9.85 -25.70 4.44
N TYR A 57 8.68 -25.09 4.50
CA TYR A 57 8.21 -24.10 3.51
C TYR A 57 7.79 -22.79 4.16
N ASN A 58 7.89 -21.69 3.43
CA ASN A 58 7.64 -20.34 3.93
C ASN A 58 6.17 -19.93 3.71
N VAL A 59 5.64 -19.13 4.62
CA VAL A 59 4.46 -18.30 4.37
C VAL A 59 4.89 -17.07 3.55
N SER A 60 4.08 -16.65 2.59
CA SER A 60 4.31 -15.45 1.75
C SER A 60 3.00 -14.76 1.35
N ASN A 61 3.07 -13.53 0.81
CA ASN A 61 1.93 -12.80 0.21
C ASN A 61 0.74 -12.53 1.15
N LEU A 62 0.99 -12.09 2.37
CA LEU A 62 -0.03 -11.75 3.36
C LEU A 62 -0.87 -10.53 2.93
N VAL A 63 -2.18 -10.72 2.82
CA VAL A 63 -3.17 -9.66 2.68
C VAL A 63 -4.34 -9.90 3.64
N LYS A 64 -5.17 -8.88 3.86
CA LYS A 64 -6.38 -9.00 4.68
C LYS A 64 -7.65 -8.59 3.94
N THR A 65 -8.73 -9.27 4.29
CA THR A 65 -10.11 -8.83 4.06
C THR A 65 -10.73 -8.41 5.39
N ASP A 66 -12.02 -8.08 5.40
CA ASP A 66 -12.72 -7.76 6.65
C ASP A 66 -12.78 -8.96 7.61
N ASN A 67 -12.77 -10.19 7.07
CA ASN A 67 -13.05 -11.40 7.85
C ASN A 67 -11.85 -12.33 8.03
N TYR A 68 -10.88 -12.28 7.12
CA TYR A 68 -9.76 -13.22 7.09
C TYR A 68 -8.46 -12.57 6.60
N LEU A 69 -7.36 -13.11 7.08
CA LEU A 69 -6.03 -13.02 6.47
C LEU A 69 -5.93 -14.08 5.36
N PHE A 70 -5.26 -13.73 4.27
CA PHE A 70 -4.95 -14.63 3.16
C PHE A 70 -3.45 -14.61 2.89
N PHE A 71 -2.89 -15.75 2.52
CA PHE A 71 -1.47 -15.92 2.25
C PHE A 71 -1.21 -17.19 1.43
N SER A 72 -0.01 -17.31 0.86
CA SER A 72 0.45 -18.51 0.17
C SER A 72 1.28 -19.37 1.13
N TYR A 73 1.06 -20.69 1.10
CA TYR A 73 1.80 -21.62 1.95
C TYR A 73 1.82 -23.04 1.35
N ASN A 74 2.91 -23.77 1.60
CA ASN A 74 3.09 -25.17 1.20
C ASN A 74 3.07 -26.08 2.43
N ASP A 75 2.10 -26.99 2.48
CA ASP A 75 1.91 -27.95 3.58
C ASP A 75 2.65 -29.28 3.39
N GLY A 76 3.52 -29.37 2.39
CA GLY A 76 4.27 -30.57 2.04
C GLY A 76 3.45 -31.68 1.39
N VAL A 77 2.15 -31.49 1.21
CA VAL A 77 1.23 -32.47 0.60
C VAL A 77 0.68 -31.94 -0.72
N HIS A 78 0.23 -30.69 -0.75
CA HIS A 78 -0.47 -30.08 -1.90
C HIS A 78 0.39 -29.06 -2.66
N GLY A 79 1.66 -28.87 -2.29
CA GLY A 79 2.47 -27.79 -2.83
C GLY A 79 2.08 -26.42 -2.26
N GLU A 80 2.63 -25.32 -2.81
CA GLU A 80 2.26 -23.96 -2.39
C GLU A 80 0.88 -23.57 -2.94
N GLU A 81 -0.07 -23.37 -2.03
CA GLU A 81 -1.48 -23.10 -2.34
C GLU A 81 -1.98 -21.85 -1.60
N ILE A 82 -3.25 -21.48 -1.83
CA ILE A 82 -3.89 -20.33 -1.20
C ILE A 82 -4.53 -20.73 0.14
N TRP A 83 -4.16 -20.01 1.20
CA TRP A 83 -4.59 -20.26 2.56
C TRP A 83 -5.33 -19.06 3.14
N LYS A 84 -6.14 -19.33 4.17
CA LYS A 84 -6.78 -18.30 4.99
C LYS A 84 -6.54 -18.52 6.48
N SER A 85 -6.68 -17.46 7.27
CA SER A 85 -6.69 -17.49 8.73
C SER A 85 -7.64 -16.44 9.30
N ASP A 86 -8.39 -16.78 10.34
CA ASP A 86 -9.11 -15.80 11.19
C ASP A 86 -8.23 -15.24 12.33
N GLY A 87 -6.94 -15.59 12.32
CA GLY A 87 -5.99 -15.23 13.37
C GLY A 87 -5.81 -16.30 14.46
N THR A 88 -6.53 -17.43 14.38
CA THR A 88 -6.39 -18.57 15.28
C THR A 88 -5.83 -19.80 14.55
N ALA A 89 -5.27 -20.74 15.30
CA ALA A 89 -4.79 -21.99 14.71
C ALA A 89 -5.93 -22.83 14.10
N ALA A 90 -7.12 -22.84 14.73
CA ALA A 90 -8.27 -23.61 14.26
C ALA A 90 -8.90 -23.01 12.99
N GLY A 91 -8.88 -21.68 12.84
CA GLY A 91 -9.36 -20.99 11.64
C GLY A 91 -8.33 -20.88 10.53
N THR A 92 -7.16 -21.50 10.67
CA THR A 92 -6.11 -21.51 9.64
C THR A 92 -6.18 -22.76 8.78
N SER A 93 -6.43 -22.61 7.48
CA SER A 93 -6.63 -23.74 6.56
C SER A 93 -6.38 -23.37 5.10
N MET A 94 -6.01 -24.39 4.29
CA MET A 94 -5.98 -24.29 2.83
C MET A 94 -7.41 -24.07 2.33
N ILE A 95 -7.59 -23.16 1.38
CA ILE A 95 -8.93 -22.89 0.83
C ILE A 95 -9.28 -23.90 -0.25
N LYS A 96 -8.33 -24.21 -1.13
CA LYS A 96 -8.48 -25.11 -2.26
C LYS A 96 -7.12 -25.61 -2.72
N ASP A 97 -7.04 -26.89 -3.04
CA ASP A 97 -5.94 -27.47 -3.84
C ASP A 97 -6.23 -27.14 -5.31
N ILE A 98 -5.55 -26.13 -5.84
CA ILE A 98 -5.80 -25.62 -7.19
C ILE A 98 -5.13 -26.51 -8.25
N ASN A 99 -3.91 -26.99 -8.00
CA ASN A 99 -3.13 -27.78 -8.95
C ASN A 99 -3.11 -29.28 -8.58
N VAL A 100 -4.30 -29.89 -8.63
CA VAL A 100 -4.50 -31.30 -8.23
C VAL A 100 -3.65 -32.26 -9.08
N GLY A 101 -2.88 -33.13 -8.42
CA GLY A 101 -2.16 -34.24 -9.05
C GLY A 101 -0.65 -34.03 -9.23
N ASN A 102 -0.15 -32.82 -9.00
CA ASN A 102 1.30 -32.56 -8.83
C ASN A 102 1.67 -32.73 -7.35
N ALA A 103 1.66 -33.97 -6.86
CA ALA A 103 2.12 -34.27 -5.50
C ALA A 103 3.64 -34.05 -5.40
N GLY A 104 4.07 -32.90 -4.87
CA GLY A 104 5.48 -32.50 -4.78
C GLY A 104 5.67 -30.98 -4.71
N ALA A 105 6.90 -30.49 -4.85
CA ALA A 105 7.30 -29.09 -4.62
C ALA A 105 6.58 -28.02 -5.49
N ASP A 106 5.77 -28.42 -6.47
CA ASP A 106 5.17 -27.55 -7.49
C ASP A 106 3.64 -27.45 -7.31
N GLY A 107 3.19 -26.61 -6.36
CA GLY A 107 1.77 -26.25 -6.18
C GLY A 107 1.27 -25.25 -7.23
N SER A 108 0.22 -24.50 -6.93
CA SER A 108 -0.29 -23.45 -7.80
C SER A 108 0.47 -22.11 -7.70
N THR A 109 1.37 -21.98 -6.73
CA THR A 109 2.20 -20.79 -6.47
C THR A 109 1.40 -19.47 -6.48
N PRO A 110 0.34 -19.31 -5.66
CA PRO A 110 -0.45 -18.09 -5.66
C PRO A 110 0.40 -16.85 -5.36
N GLY A 111 0.29 -15.83 -6.19
CA GLY A 111 1.04 -14.58 -6.06
C GLY A 111 0.22 -13.37 -6.45
N TYR A 112 0.76 -12.18 -6.17
CA TYR A 112 0.12 -10.88 -6.47
C TYR A 112 -1.27 -10.73 -5.83
N LEU A 113 -1.45 -11.27 -4.62
CA LEU A 113 -2.71 -11.21 -3.89
C LEU A 113 -3.17 -9.76 -3.75
N THR A 114 -4.37 -9.47 -4.25
CA THR A 114 -4.96 -8.13 -4.31
C THR A 114 -6.39 -8.19 -3.83
N VAL A 115 -6.68 -7.38 -2.81
CA VAL A 115 -8.02 -7.34 -2.20
C VAL A 115 -8.89 -6.37 -2.98
N CYS A 116 -10.05 -6.83 -3.43
CA CYS A 116 -11.05 -5.99 -4.08
C CYS A 116 -12.45 -6.49 -3.69
N ASN A 117 -13.30 -5.58 -3.21
CA ASN A 117 -14.68 -5.87 -2.79
C ASN A 117 -14.80 -7.07 -1.82
N ASN A 118 -13.94 -7.08 -0.78
CA ASN A 118 -13.85 -8.15 0.23
C ASN A 118 -13.54 -9.56 -0.33
N LYS A 119 -13.01 -9.65 -1.55
CA LYS A 119 -12.47 -10.87 -2.17
C LYS A 119 -10.97 -10.69 -2.42
N VAL A 120 -10.26 -11.80 -2.58
CA VAL A 120 -8.85 -11.80 -2.97
C VAL A 120 -8.71 -12.29 -4.39
N PHE A 121 -8.16 -11.45 -5.25
CA PHE A 121 -7.72 -11.78 -6.60
C PHE A 121 -6.25 -12.13 -6.56
N PHE A 122 -5.85 -13.15 -7.31
CA PHE A 122 -4.47 -13.61 -7.32
C PHE A 122 -4.16 -14.32 -8.63
N ILE A 123 -2.88 -14.44 -8.91
CA ILE A 123 -2.41 -15.25 -10.03
C ILE A 123 -1.97 -16.61 -9.49
N ALA A 124 -2.42 -17.69 -10.11
CA ALA A 124 -1.99 -19.05 -9.80
C ALA A 124 -1.88 -19.91 -11.06
N TYR A 125 -1.11 -20.98 -10.98
CA TYR A 125 -0.86 -21.96 -12.03
C TYR A 125 -1.76 -23.20 -11.88
N ALA A 126 -2.52 -23.54 -12.94
CA ALA A 126 -3.19 -24.84 -13.07
C ALA A 126 -3.79 -25.07 -14.48
N PRO A 127 -3.20 -25.89 -15.37
CA PRO A 127 -1.78 -26.10 -15.70
C PRO A 127 -1.20 -24.92 -16.53
N GLN A 128 -1.83 -23.75 -16.44
CA GLN A 128 -1.38 -22.49 -17.04
C GLN A 128 -1.56 -21.40 -16.00
N VAL A 129 -0.76 -20.33 -16.11
CA VAL A 129 -0.88 -19.15 -15.25
C VAL A 129 -2.17 -18.42 -15.59
N SER A 130 -2.98 -18.09 -14.58
CA SER A 130 -4.31 -17.52 -14.77
C SER A 130 -4.70 -16.59 -13.63
N LEU A 131 -5.67 -15.71 -13.87
CA LEU A 131 -6.31 -14.92 -12.81
C LEU A 131 -7.36 -15.78 -12.09
N TRP A 132 -7.26 -15.79 -10.76
CA TRP A 132 -8.19 -16.45 -9.85
C TRP A 132 -8.79 -15.43 -8.88
N VAL A 133 -9.91 -15.80 -8.29
CA VAL A 133 -10.52 -15.08 -7.17
C VAL A 133 -10.96 -16.05 -6.10
N THR A 134 -10.93 -15.61 -4.85
CA THR A 134 -11.50 -16.32 -3.70
C THR A 134 -12.27 -15.38 -2.78
N ASP A 135 -13.36 -15.85 -2.21
CA ASP A 135 -14.08 -15.23 -1.09
C ASP A 135 -13.72 -15.86 0.27
N GLY A 136 -12.72 -16.75 0.30
CA GLY A 136 -12.35 -17.53 1.47
C GLY A 136 -13.03 -18.90 1.55
N THR A 137 -13.85 -19.30 0.57
CA THR A 137 -14.44 -20.63 0.49
C THR A 137 -13.93 -21.40 -0.73
N GLU A 138 -13.92 -22.73 -0.66
CA GLU A 138 -13.53 -23.58 -1.79
C GLU A 138 -14.43 -23.35 -3.03
N ALA A 139 -15.74 -23.22 -2.80
CA ALA A 139 -16.73 -22.98 -3.85
C ALA A 139 -16.59 -21.59 -4.50
N GLY A 140 -16.26 -20.56 -3.70
CA GLY A 140 -15.98 -19.22 -4.18
C GLY A 140 -14.55 -19.04 -4.71
N THR A 141 -13.73 -20.10 -4.71
CA THR A 141 -12.37 -20.09 -5.28
C THR A 141 -12.40 -20.62 -6.71
N ILE A 142 -12.45 -19.68 -7.66
CA ILE A 142 -12.65 -19.98 -9.08
C ILE A 142 -11.61 -19.29 -9.97
N GLN A 143 -11.29 -19.95 -11.09
CA GLN A 143 -10.52 -19.37 -12.17
C GLN A 143 -11.41 -18.40 -12.95
N LEU A 144 -10.95 -17.17 -13.16
CA LEU A 144 -11.70 -16.14 -13.88
C LEU A 144 -11.38 -16.10 -15.36
N VAL A 145 -10.14 -16.46 -15.71
CA VAL A 145 -9.63 -16.42 -17.07
C VAL A 145 -8.76 -17.63 -17.33
N ALA A 146 -9.00 -18.35 -18.42
CA ALA A 146 -8.09 -19.37 -18.96
C ALA A 146 -7.56 -18.88 -20.32
N HIS A 147 -6.82 -17.76 -20.32
CA HIS A 147 -6.09 -17.35 -21.53
C HIS A 147 -4.71 -18.02 -21.48
N PRO A 148 -4.25 -18.60 -22.61
CA PRO A 148 -3.10 -19.49 -22.64
C PRO A 148 -1.79 -18.84 -22.20
N TYR A 149 -1.73 -17.51 -22.19
CA TYR A 149 -0.51 -16.77 -21.98
C TYR A 149 -0.73 -15.52 -21.13
N VAL A 150 -0.84 -15.70 -19.82
CA VAL A 150 -0.21 -14.72 -18.91
C VAL A 150 1.32 -14.85 -19.05
N HIS A 151 1.83 -14.71 -20.29
CA HIS A 151 3.24 -14.89 -20.59
C HIS A 151 3.99 -13.78 -19.89
N THR A 152 4.85 -14.23 -18.98
CA THR A 152 5.78 -13.42 -18.21
C THR A 152 5.12 -12.33 -17.37
N LEU A 153 4.50 -12.77 -16.27
CA LEU A 153 4.51 -11.99 -15.04
C LEU A 153 5.96 -11.84 -14.60
N ASN A 154 6.65 -10.85 -15.14
CA ASN A 154 7.82 -10.31 -14.48
C ASN A 154 7.34 -9.45 -13.29
N SER A 155 8.28 -9.01 -12.46
CA SER A 155 8.03 -8.20 -11.26
C SER A 155 7.19 -6.92 -11.47
N ASN A 156 6.91 -6.52 -12.72
CA ASN A 156 6.21 -5.29 -13.05
C ASN A 156 4.69 -5.47 -13.30
N THR A 157 4.18 -6.71 -13.38
CA THR A 157 2.73 -6.92 -13.50
C THR A 157 2.06 -6.78 -12.13
N LYS A 158 1.34 -5.67 -11.93
CA LYS A 158 0.51 -5.43 -10.73
C LYS A 158 -0.96 -5.53 -11.11
N LEU A 159 -1.75 -6.18 -10.26
CA LEU A 159 -3.19 -6.03 -10.28
C LEU A 159 -3.53 -4.63 -9.72
N ALA A 160 -4.39 -3.89 -10.40
CA ALA A 160 -4.87 -2.59 -9.95
C ALA A 160 -6.36 -2.65 -9.63
N VAL A 161 -6.82 -1.84 -8.68
CA VAL A 161 -8.23 -1.77 -8.32
C VAL A 161 -8.80 -0.42 -8.73
N LEU A 162 -9.93 -0.43 -9.42
CA LEU A 162 -10.70 0.76 -9.75
C LEU A 162 -12.19 0.41 -9.78
N ASN A 163 -13.02 1.22 -9.14
CA ASN A 163 -14.49 1.08 -9.15
C ASN A 163 -14.97 -0.35 -8.80
N ASN A 164 -14.35 -0.99 -7.82
CA ASN A 164 -14.61 -2.38 -7.40
C ASN A 164 -14.33 -3.47 -8.45
N GLU A 165 -13.56 -3.14 -9.49
CA GLU A 165 -13.04 -4.09 -10.48
C GLU A 165 -11.51 -4.18 -10.36
N VAL A 166 -10.96 -5.33 -10.71
CA VAL A 166 -9.52 -5.55 -10.83
C VAL A 166 -9.09 -5.41 -12.29
N TYR A 167 -8.07 -4.61 -12.52
CA TYR A 167 -7.43 -4.36 -13.81
C TYR A 167 -6.09 -5.07 -13.87
N PHE A 168 -5.83 -5.69 -15.00
CA PHE A 168 -4.63 -6.51 -15.19
C PHE A 168 -4.28 -6.63 -16.66
N ASN A 169 -3.03 -6.98 -16.91
CA ASN A 169 -2.53 -7.22 -18.26
C ASN A 169 -2.63 -8.70 -18.58
N SER A 170 -3.13 -9.04 -19.76
CA SER A 170 -3.21 -10.41 -20.23
C SER A 170 -3.16 -10.45 -21.75
N GLY A 171 -2.91 -11.63 -22.31
CA GLY A 171 -3.06 -11.81 -23.73
C GLY A 171 -2.63 -13.15 -24.28
N ASP A 172 -2.51 -13.21 -25.60
CA ASP A 172 -1.84 -14.25 -26.35
C ASP A 172 -1.11 -13.63 -27.55
N ASN A 173 -0.59 -14.47 -28.46
CA ASN A 173 0.09 -14.02 -29.68
C ASN A 173 -0.84 -13.31 -30.69
N THR A 174 -2.11 -13.09 -30.36
CA THR A 174 -3.12 -12.45 -31.22
C THR A 174 -3.84 -11.28 -30.55
N THR A 175 -3.98 -11.30 -29.22
CA THR A 175 -4.69 -10.29 -28.43
C THR A 175 -3.96 -10.06 -27.12
N ALA A 176 -3.25 -8.93 -26.99
CA ALA A 176 -2.61 -8.53 -25.74
C ALA A 176 -3.04 -7.12 -25.34
N GLY A 177 -3.32 -6.91 -24.05
CA GLY A 177 -3.75 -5.61 -23.56
C GLY A 177 -4.26 -5.61 -22.13
N LEU A 178 -5.01 -4.57 -21.83
CA LEU A 178 -5.64 -4.34 -20.53
C LEU A 178 -6.98 -5.08 -20.47
N TYR A 179 -7.15 -5.84 -19.40
CA TYR A 179 -8.38 -6.53 -19.03
C TYR A 179 -8.90 -5.98 -17.70
N LYS A 180 -10.18 -6.24 -17.43
CA LYS A 180 -10.80 -5.99 -16.14
C LYS A 180 -11.66 -7.15 -15.68
N SER A 181 -11.89 -7.27 -14.37
CA SER A 181 -12.75 -8.29 -13.77
C SER A 181 -13.52 -7.75 -12.56
N ASP A 182 -14.80 -8.10 -12.47
CA ASP A 182 -15.65 -7.89 -11.30
C ASP A 182 -15.62 -9.08 -10.31
N GLY A 183 -14.79 -10.08 -10.57
CA GLY A 183 -14.73 -11.32 -9.80
C GLY A 183 -15.67 -12.42 -10.28
N THR A 184 -16.24 -12.28 -11.48
CA THR A 184 -16.98 -13.34 -12.19
C THR A 184 -16.34 -13.66 -13.54
N VAL A 185 -16.53 -14.89 -14.02
CA VAL A 185 -16.02 -15.29 -15.35
C VAL A 185 -16.61 -14.40 -16.46
N ALA A 186 -17.91 -14.11 -16.39
CA ALA A 186 -18.61 -13.30 -17.39
C ALA A 186 -18.21 -11.81 -17.35
N GLY A 187 -17.94 -11.26 -16.16
CA GLY A 187 -17.48 -9.89 -15.98
C GLY A 187 -15.99 -9.70 -16.23
N THR A 188 -15.25 -10.77 -16.53
CA THR A 188 -13.84 -10.67 -16.89
C THR A 188 -13.66 -10.45 -18.39
N THR A 189 -13.33 -9.22 -18.77
CA THR A 189 -13.42 -8.76 -20.16
C THR A 189 -12.21 -7.94 -20.59
N PHE A 190 -11.94 -7.97 -21.90
CA PHE A 190 -10.92 -7.15 -22.54
C PHE A 190 -11.36 -5.68 -22.61
N VAL A 191 -10.49 -4.76 -22.22
CA VAL A 191 -10.74 -3.32 -22.29
C VAL A 191 -10.15 -2.75 -23.58
N LYS A 192 -8.83 -2.88 -23.77
CA LYS A 192 -8.12 -2.35 -24.94
C LYS A 192 -6.72 -2.92 -25.08
N SER A 193 -6.23 -2.99 -26.32
CA SER A 193 -4.81 -3.23 -26.58
C SER A 193 -4.02 -1.94 -26.39
N CYS A 194 -2.99 -2.01 -25.55
CA CYS A 194 -2.06 -0.91 -25.27
C CYS A 194 -0.64 -1.22 -25.79
N VAL A 195 -0.54 -2.18 -26.73
CA VAL A 195 0.73 -2.67 -27.30
C VAL A 195 0.58 -2.94 -28.80
N SER A 196 1.67 -2.85 -29.55
CA SER A 196 1.68 -2.86 -31.01
C SER A 196 2.13 -4.17 -31.66
N ASN A 197 2.95 -4.98 -30.97
CA ASN A 197 3.66 -6.10 -31.59
C ASN A 197 3.61 -7.42 -30.80
N THR A 198 2.57 -7.65 -29.97
CA THR A 198 2.38 -8.86 -29.15
C THR A 198 3.50 -9.13 -28.12
N SER A 199 4.47 -8.23 -27.97
CA SER A 199 5.57 -8.40 -27.02
C SER A 199 5.17 -8.02 -25.60
N VAL A 200 5.23 -9.02 -24.73
CA VAL A 200 5.03 -8.94 -23.27
C VAL A 200 6.00 -8.01 -22.53
N ALA A 201 7.06 -7.54 -23.18
CA ALA A 201 7.98 -6.55 -22.62
C ALA A 201 7.34 -5.16 -22.41
N THR A 202 6.19 -4.89 -23.05
CA THR A 202 5.56 -3.55 -23.16
C THR A 202 4.23 -3.40 -22.40
N LEU A 203 3.92 -4.34 -21.51
CA LEU A 203 2.67 -4.32 -20.75
C LEU A 203 2.58 -3.08 -19.84
N PRO A 204 1.36 -2.54 -19.59
CA PRO A 204 1.12 -1.46 -18.65
C PRO A 204 1.83 -1.63 -17.30
N GLN A 205 2.54 -0.60 -16.85
CA GLN A 205 3.30 -0.55 -15.60
C GLN A 205 2.85 0.65 -14.76
N GLY A 206 3.01 0.54 -13.43
CA GLY A 206 2.77 1.65 -12.51
C GLY A 206 1.34 2.16 -12.56
N PHE A 207 0.42 1.57 -11.80
CA PHE A 207 -0.96 2.06 -11.73
C PHE A 207 -1.12 3.10 -10.62
N ALA A 208 -1.82 4.19 -10.93
CA ALA A 208 -2.33 5.13 -9.95
C ALA A 208 -3.78 5.52 -10.27
N GLU A 209 -4.58 5.71 -9.24
CA GLU A 209 -5.96 6.15 -9.37
C GLU A 209 -6.07 7.66 -9.10
N LEU A 210 -6.79 8.36 -9.96
CA LEU A 210 -7.21 9.74 -9.75
C LEU A 210 -8.60 9.94 -10.34
N ASN A 211 -9.56 10.33 -9.49
CA ASN A 211 -10.93 10.67 -9.89
C ASN A 211 -11.64 9.54 -10.65
N ASN A 212 -11.55 8.31 -10.15
CA ASN A 212 -12.13 7.11 -10.75
C ASN A 212 -11.55 6.78 -12.14
N VAL A 213 -10.28 7.11 -12.35
CA VAL A 213 -9.53 6.83 -13.57
C VAL A 213 -8.20 6.23 -13.16
N LEU A 214 -7.81 5.13 -13.80
CA LEU A 214 -6.46 4.58 -13.65
C LEU A 214 -5.54 5.22 -14.68
N TYR A 215 -4.37 5.62 -14.21
CA TYR A 215 -3.23 6.07 -15.00
C TYR A 215 -2.14 5.03 -14.92
N PHE A 216 -1.45 4.83 -16.04
CA PHE A 216 -0.39 3.84 -16.14
C PHE A 216 0.56 4.17 -17.28
N THR A 217 1.74 3.57 -17.22
CA THR A 217 2.76 3.65 -18.26
C THR A 217 2.56 2.52 -19.24
N ALA A 218 2.39 2.82 -20.53
CA ALA A 218 2.32 1.79 -21.58
C ALA A 218 2.96 2.29 -22.87
N GLU A 219 3.03 1.44 -23.90
CA GLU A 219 3.71 1.74 -25.15
C GLU A 219 3.23 3.07 -25.77
N GLY A 220 4.17 3.94 -26.09
CA GLY A 220 3.97 5.18 -26.82
C GLY A 220 3.86 4.95 -28.33
N ARG A 221 3.40 5.98 -29.05
CA ARG A 221 3.51 6.02 -30.52
C ARG A 221 4.58 7.03 -30.88
N LEU A 222 5.58 6.63 -31.66
CA LEU A 222 6.52 7.59 -32.23
C LEU A 222 5.78 8.52 -33.20
N SER A 223 6.30 9.73 -33.36
CA SER A 223 5.76 10.78 -34.23
C SER A 223 5.63 10.38 -35.72
N ASN A 224 6.32 9.33 -36.16
CA ASN A 224 6.19 8.75 -37.51
C ASN A 224 5.12 7.64 -37.61
N GLY A 225 4.34 7.40 -36.55
CA GLY A 225 3.34 6.35 -36.46
C GLY A 225 3.92 4.94 -36.24
N ALA A 226 5.25 4.81 -36.14
CA ALA A 226 5.89 3.55 -35.78
C ALA A 226 5.92 3.36 -34.27
N SER A 227 5.94 2.10 -33.87
CA SER A 227 6.16 1.67 -32.50
C SER A 227 7.40 0.79 -32.50
N ASP A 228 8.40 1.13 -31.69
CA ASP A 228 9.64 0.36 -31.60
C ASP A 228 9.67 -0.59 -30.40
N GLY A 229 8.57 -0.68 -29.64
CA GLY A 229 8.49 -1.46 -28.41
C GLY A 229 9.33 -0.89 -27.26
N SER A 230 9.83 0.35 -27.38
CA SER A 230 10.73 0.98 -26.41
C SER A 230 10.35 2.41 -26.00
N SER A 231 9.42 3.06 -26.72
CA SER A 231 8.78 4.31 -26.27
C SER A 231 7.65 4.00 -25.27
N TYR A 232 7.65 4.64 -24.11
CA TYR A 232 6.61 4.53 -23.09
C TYR A 232 6.06 5.91 -22.77
N GLU A 233 4.73 5.99 -22.66
CA GLU A 233 4.01 7.23 -22.39
C GLU A 233 2.96 7.04 -21.30
N ILE A 234 2.39 8.16 -20.85
CA ILE A 234 1.32 8.15 -19.85
C ILE A 234 -0.02 7.85 -20.53
N TRP A 235 -0.66 6.79 -20.06
CA TRP A 235 -2.00 6.36 -20.48
C TRP A 235 -3.00 6.53 -19.36
N ARG A 236 -4.28 6.53 -19.73
CA ARG A 236 -5.39 6.48 -18.78
C ARG A 236 -6.45 5.47 -19.21
N THR A 237 -7.31 5.07 -18.27
CA THR A 237 -8.52 4.26 -18.50
C THR A 237 -9.60 4.56 -17.46
N ASP A 238 -10.85 4.61 -17.91
CA ASP A 238 -12.05 4.61 -17.05
C ASP A 238 -12.75 3.24 -17.01
N GLY A 239 -12.13 2.21 -17.60
CA GLY A 239 -12.70 0.87 -17.76
C GLY A 239 -13.37 0.61 -19.10
N THR A 240 -13.47 1.61 -19.98
CA THR A 240 -14.02 1.47 -21.34
C THR A 240 -12.94 1.61 -22.41
N SER A 241 -13.11 0.94 -23.55
CA SER A 241 -12.16 1.05 -24.67
C SER A 241 -12.02 2.47 -25.22
N ALA A 242 -13.07 3.29 -25.14
CA ALA A 242 -13.05 4.69 -25.56
C ALA A 242 -12.29 5.57 -24.55
N GLY A 243 -12.49 5.33 -23.25
CA GLY A 243 -11.77 6.02 -22.17
C GLY A 243 -10.34 5.53 -21.93
N THR A 244 -9.90 4.47 -22.62
CA THR A 244 -8.51 4.01 -22.59
C THR A 244 -7.68 4.63 -23.72
N TYR A 245 -6.76 5.56 -23.41
CA TYR A 245 -5.92 6.23 -24.42
C TYR A 245 -4.67 6.91 -23.82
N ILE A 246 -3.70 7.26 -24.68
CA ILE A 246 -2.51 8.06 -24.32
C ILE A 246 -2.97 9.46 -23.89
N VAL A 247 -2.64 9.87 -22.66
CA VAL A 247 -2.97 11.21 -22.16
C VAL A 247 -2.18 12.27 -22.91
N LYS A 248 -0.87 12.05 -23.05
CA LYS A 248 0.06 12.92 -23.78
C LYS A 248 1.28 12.12 -24.23
N ASP A 249 1.73 12.38 -25.45
CA ASP A 249 3.09 12.07 -25.89
C ASP A 249 4.02 13.14 -25.30
N VAL A 250 4.62 12.82 -24.15
CA VAL A 250 5.43 13.78 -23.38
C VAL A 250 6.78 14.02 -24.05
N ASN A 251 7.34 13.00 -24.70
CA ASN A 251 8.60 13.10 -25.45
C ASN A 251 8.43 12.61 -26.91
N PRO A 252 8.01 13.48 -27.84
CA PRO A 252 7.72 13.08 -29.22
C PRO A 252 8.92 12.57 -30.04
N THR A 253 10.13 12.72 -29.49
CA THR A 253 11.40 12.29 -30.08
C THR A 253 11.92 10.97 -29.50
N GLY A 254 11.20 10.37 -28.55
CA GLY A 254 11.58 9.13 -27.85
C GLY A 254 10.45 8.56 -27.00
N GLY A 255 10.79 7.93 -25.88
CA GLY A 255 9.84 7.62 -24.80
C GLY A 255 10.03 8.59 -23.64
N SER A 256 8.95 8.87 -22.91
CA SER A 256 9.01 9.68 -21.70
C SER A 256 9.20 8.87 -20.42
N PHE A 257 8.98 7.55 -20.49
CA PHE A 257 9.12 6.60 -19.38
C PHE A 257 8.49 7.07 -18.06
N PRO A 258 7.18 7.40 -18.03
CA PRO A 258 6.58 7.91 -16.81
C PRO A 258 6.67 6.93 -15.64
N ASP A 259 6.97 7.42 -14.45
CA ASP A 259 7.02 6.63 -13.22
C ASP A 259 6.58 7.47 -12.01
N ARG A 260 6.59 6.86 -10.81
CA ARG A 260 6.39 7.53 -9.51
C ARG A 260 5.08 8.34 -9.42
N TYR A 261 4.00 7.76 -9.92
CA TYR A 261 2.68 8.38 -9.87
C TYR A 261 2.20 8.68 -8.44
N PHE A 262 1.69 9.89 -8.22
CA PHE A 262 1.09 10.31 -6.95
C PHE A 262 -0.09 11.27 -7.18
N ALA A 263 -1.28 10.89 -6.71
CA ALA A 263 -2.46 11.73 -6.80
C ALA A 263 -2.51 12.73 -5.64
N PHE A 264 -2.66 14.02 -5.95
CA PHE A 264 -2.78 15.09 -4.96
C PHE A 264 -3.57 16.27 -5.53
N ASN A 265 -4.52 16.81 -4.75
CA ASN A 265 -5.32 18.00 -5.12
C ASN A 265 -5.86 17.97 -6.55
N ASN A 266 -6.53 16.87 -6.94
CA ASN A 266 -7.17 16.70 -8.24
C ASN A 266 -6.19 16.68 -9.44
N LYS A 267 -4.91 16.42 -9.19
CA LYS A 267 -3.87 16.20 -10.21
C LYS A 267 -3.11 14.93 -9.92
N LEU A 268 -2.53 14.36 -10.98
CA LEU A 268 -1.56 13.28 -10.88
C LEU A 268 -0.18 13.86 -11.13
N TYR A 269 0.71 13.68 -10.17
CA TYR A 269 2.12 14.02 -10.29
C TYR A 269 2.89 12.76 -10.64
N PHE A 270 3.91 12.90 -11.48
CA PHE A 270 4.73 11.78 -11.93
C PHE A 270 6.08 12.29 -12.41
N THR A 271 7.05 11.39 -12.54
CA THR A 271 8.31 11.70 -13.20
C THR A 271 8.26 11.29 -14.65
N ALA A 272 8.88 12.06 -15.55
CA ALA A 272 9.01 11.71 -16.97
C ALA A 272 10.14 12.49 -17.65
N THR A 273 10.74 11.88 -18.67
CA THR A 273 11.70 12.53 -19.57
C THR A 273 10.95 13.36 -20.62
N GLY A 274 11.21 14.67 -20.69
CA GLY A 274 10.50 15.60 -21.59
C GLY A 274 11.09 15.74 -22.99
N SER A 275 12.42 15.71 -23.12
CA SER A 275 13.14 15.85 -24.39
C SER A 275 14.59 15.40 -24.22
N GLN A 276 15.36 15.22 -25.29
CA GLN A 276 16.79 14.86 -25.18
C GLN A 276 17.63 15.92 -24.42
N SER A 277 17.15 17.15 -24.32
CA SER A 277 17.78 18.23 -23.55
C SER A 277 17.35 18.29 -22.09
N GLN A 278 16.42 17.46 -21.66
CA GLN A 278 15.85 17.44 -20.31
C GLN A 278 15.88 16.02 -19.73
N GLY A 279 16.38 15.88 -18.51
CA GLY A 279 16.33 14.62 -17.79
C GLY A 279 14.89 14.17 -17.44
N GLU A 280 14.80 13.12 -16.63
CA GLU A 280 13.56 12.75 -15.95
C GLU A 280 13.25 13.76 -14.83
N GLU A 281 12.17 14.50 -15.00
CA GLU A 281 11.79 15.65 -14.16
C GLU A 281 10.35 15.53 -13.64
N LEU A 282 9.91 16.47 -12.82
CA LEU A 282 8.56 16.48 -12.24
C LEU A 282 7.50 16.99 -13.23
N TRP A 283 6.52 16.16 -13.52
CA TRP A 283 5.35 16.47 -14.34
C TRP A 283 4.05 16.38 -13.54
N ALA A 284 3.02 17.05 -14.06
CA ALA A 284 1.66 16.95 -13.55
C ALA A 284 0.66 16.81 -14.69
N THR A 285 -0.47 16.14 -14.43
CA THR A 285 -1.62 16.06 -15.34
C THR A 285 -2.95 16.15 -14.59
N ASP A 286 -3.97 16.72 -15.24
CA ASP A 286 -5.37 16.64 -14.83
C ASP A 286 -6.15 15.50 -15.53
N GLY A 287 -5.45 14.71 -16.35
CA GLY A 287 -6.03 13.66 -17.19
C GLY A 287 -6.23 14.03 -18.66
N THR A 288 -5.93 15.27 -19.03
CA THR A 288 -6.00 15.76 -20.42
C THR A 288 -4.61 16.10 -20.95
N GLY A 289 -4.41 15.95 -22.27
CA GLY A 289 -3.13 16.33 -22.89
C GLY A 289 -2.79 17.82 -22.77
N ALA A 290 -3.80 18.69 -22.67
CA ALA A 290 -3.62 20.12 -22.45
C ALA A 290 -3.22 20.43 -20.99
N GLY A 291 -3.79 19.69 -20.03
CA GLY A 291 -3.47 19.81 -18.61
C GLY A 291 -2.25 19.00 -18.16
N THR A 292 -1.54 18.33 -19.09
CA THR A 292 -0.27 17.66 -18.81
C THR A 292 0.92 18.57 -19.12
N TYR A 293 1.74 18.88 -18.12
CA TYR A 293 2.85 19.84 -18.25
C TYR A 293 4.01 19.53 -17.29
N LEU A 294 5.20 20.01 -17.66
CA LEU A 294 6.39 20.00 -16.79
C LEU A 294 6.15 21.00 -15.66
N VAL A 295 6.16 20.51 -14.41
CA VAL A 295 5.99 21.39 -13.25
C VAL A 295 7.23 22.24 -13.05
N LYS A 296 8.41 21.61 -13.11
CA LYS A 296 9.71 22.27 -13.02
C LYS A 296 10.81 21.36 -13.55
N ASP A 297 11.75 21.95 -14.27
CA ASP A 297 13.07 21.36 -14.53
C ASP A 297 13.92 21.57 -13.27
N ILE A 298 13.92 20.58 -12.37
CA ILE A 298 14.53 20.71 -11.04
C ILE A 298 16.04 20.67 -11.14
N ILE A 299 16.58 19.81 -12.02
CA ILE A 299 18.00 19.75 -12.35
C ILE A 299 18.19 20.15 -13.82
N PRO A 300 18.44 21.45 -14.11
CA PRO A 300 18.49 21.95 -15.47
C PRO A 300 19.44 21.17 -16.39
N GLY A 301 18.94 20.80 -17.57
CA GLY A 301 19.68 20.08 -18.60
C GLY A 301 19.35 18.60 -18.66
N SER A 302 20.24 17.79 -19.22
CA SER A 302 19.97 16.37 -19.49
C SER A 302 20.10 15.45 -18.25
N THR A 303 20.32 16.01 -17.06
CA THR A 303 20.52 15.21 -15.84
C THR A 303 19.18 15.08 -15.13
N SER A 304 18.71 13.86 -14.90
CA SER A 304 17.46 13.62 -14.17
C SER A 304 17.50 14.09 -12.73
N SER A 305 16.36 14.55 -12.24
CA SER A 305 16.10 14.84 -10.82
C SER A 305 16.12 13.60 -9.92
N TYR A 306 15.78 12.41 -10.43
CA TYR A 306 15.67 11.16 -9.64
C TYR A 306 14.80 11.32 -8.37
N ILE A 307 13.57 11.77 -8.55
CA ILE A 307 12.58 11.78 -7.47
C ILE A 307 12.30 10.33 -7.02
N ARG A 308 12.45 10.06 -5.72
CA ARG A 308 12.28 8.72 -5.14
C ARG A 308 10.86 8.47 -4.70
N ASN A 309 10.29 9.40 -3.96
CA ASN A 309 8.94 9.27 -3.43
C ASN A 309 8.26 10.61 -3.20
N PHE A 310 6.94 10.53 -3.14
CA PHE A 310 6.03 11.62 -2.85
C PHE A 310 5.32 11.37 -1.52
N ILE A 311 4.96 12.44 -0.81
CA ILE A 311 4.15 12.35 0.40
C ILE A 311 3.27 13.60 0.56
N ASN A 312 2.00 13.40 0.92
CA ASN A 312 1.07 14.49 1.21
C ASN A 312 1.17 14.91 2.68
N TYR A 313 1.88 16.01 2.94
CA TYR A 313 2.03 16.60 4.27
C TYR A 313 1.41 18.01 4.30
N GLY A 314 0.12 18.09 3.95
CA GLY A 314 -0.61 19.36 3.77
C GLY A 314 -0.28 20.10 2.46
N GLN A 315 0.94 19.90 1.96
CA GLN A 315 1.37 20.15 0.58
C GLN A 315 2.01 18.86 0.04
N LEU A 316 2.28 18.82 -1.26
CA LEU A 316 3.01 17.70 -1.85
C LEU A 316 4.50 17.88 -1.60
N TYR A 317 5.10 16.97 -0.84
CA TYR A 317 6.54 16.89 -0.63
C TYR A 317 7.10 15.72 -1.43
N PHE A 318 8.36 15.84 -1.84
CA PHE A 318 9.07 14.77 -2.53
C PHE A 318 10.57 14.81 -2.26
N PHE A 319 11.20 13.65 -2.39
CA PHE A 319 12.61 13.46 -2.08
C PHE A 319 13.39 13.20 -3.36
N ILE A 320 14.52 13.89 -3.50
CA ILE A 320 15.45 13.73 -4.61
C ILE A 320 16.73 13.12 -4.09
N THR A 321 17.20 12.08 -4.80
CA THR A 321 18.54 11.54 -4.58
C THR A 321 19.29 11.21 -5.86
N ASN A 322 20.32 12.01 -6.16
CA ASN A 322 21.19 11.88 -7.32
C ASN A 322 22.62 12.30 -6.98
N GLY A 323 23.50 11.35 -6.65
CA GLY A 323 24.93 11.61 -6.38
C GLY A 323 25.14 12.66 -5.29
N ASN A 324 25.30 13.92 -5.70
CA ASN A 324 25.47 15.10 -4.84
C ASN A 324 24.14 15.69 -4.32
N HIS A 325 23.01 15.37 -4.93
CA HIS A 325 21.69 15.85 -4.54
C HIS A 325 21.06 14.87 -3.55
N ARG A 326 20.76 15.37 -2.35
CA ARG A 326 20.04 14.66 -1.28
C ARG A 326 19.12 15.68 -0.63
N GLU A 327 17.91 15.78 -1.15
CA GLU A 327 17.07 16.97 -1.01
C GLU A 327 15.60 16.63 -0.75
N ILE A 328 14.93 17.47 0.05
CA ILE A 328 13.48 17.46 0.25
C ILE A 328 12.92 18.72 -0.40
N TRP A 329 11.97 18.53 -1.30
CA TRP A 329 11.26 19.58 -2.00
C TRP A 329 9.79 19.56 -1.65
N LYS A 330 9.11 20.68 -1.95
CA LYS A 330 7.66 20.78 -1.94
C LYS A 330 7.15 21.43 -3.21
N THR A 331 5.89 21.18 -3.56
CA THR A 331 5.22 21.78 -4.72
C THR A 331 3.74 22.03 -4.46
N ASP A 332 3.21 23.07 -5.09
CA ASP A 332 1.78 23.31 -5.28
C ASP A 332 1.30 22.96 -6.71
N GLY A 333 2.19 22.39 -7.53
CA GLY A 333 1.97 22.10 -8.94
C GLY A 333 2.32 23.24 -9.91
N THR A 334 2.88 24.34 -9.41
CA THR A 334 3.46 25.42 -10.24
C THR A 334 4.98 25.44 -10.14
N GLU A 335 5.66 25.99 -11.14
CA GLU A 335 7.12 26.13 -11.13
C GLU A 335 7.61 27.00 -9.96
N ALA A 336 6.90 28.09 -9.67
CA ALA A 336 7.23 29.03 -8.60
C ALA A 336 6.99 28.46 -7.19
N GLY A 337 5.93 27.66 -7.03
CA GLY A 337 5.62 26.96 -5.79
C GLY A 337 6.44 25.68 -5.58
N THR A 338 7.22 25.26 -6.58
CA THR A 338 8.13 24.11 -6.47
C THR A 338 9.49 24.54 -5.93
N GLN A 339 9.75 24.24 -4.66
CA GLN A 339 10.85 24.82 -3.89
C GLN A 339 11.60 23.77 -3.07
N LEU A 340 12.92 23.92 -3.02
CA LEU A 340 13.79 23.18 -2.12
C LEU A 340 13.49 23.60 -0.68
N VAL A 341 13.27 22.63 0.19
CA VAL A 341 12.93 22.87 1.60
C VAL A 341 14.11 22.50 2.51
N ALA A 342 14.77 21.37 2.24
CA ALA A 342 15.90 20.92 3.04
C ALA A 342 16.92 20.15 2.18
N VAL A 343 18.19 20.23 2.58
CA VAL A 343 19.29 19.41 2.06
C VAL A 343 19.85 18.61 3.22
N GLY A 344 20.13 17.33 3.03
CA GLY A 344 20.65 16.49 4.09
C GLY A 344 21.41 15.30 3.56
N GLN A 345 22.66 15.13 4.01
CA GLN A 345 23.47 13.95 3.68
C GLN A 345 22.77 12.63 4.05
N HIS A 346 21.83 12.67 4.99
CA HIS A 346 21.09 11.53 5.47
C HIS A 346 19.80 11.24 4.69
N ILE A 347 19.48 11.94 3.60
CA ILE A 347 18.34 11.56 2.75
C ILE A 347 18.81 10.39 1.86
N ALA A 348 18.19 9.22 2.05
CA ALA A 348 18.57 7.98 1.36
C ALA A 348 17.89 7.80 0.00
N ASN A 349 18.47 6.91 -0.79
CA ASN A 349 17.88 6.35 -2.01
C ASN A 349 16.71 5.38 -1.73
N GLU A 350 15.86 5.67 -0.74
CA GLU A 350 14.73 4.82 -0.39
C GLU A 350 13.40 5.48 -0.73
N ASP A 351 12.52 4.73 -1.40
CA ASP A 351 11.18 5.19 -1.79
C ASP A 351 10.18 5.20 -0.61
N LYS A 352 10.64 5.08 0.64
CA LYS A 352 9.77 4.80 1.80
C LYS A 352 9.72 5.96 2.78
N ASN A 353 8.53 6.49 2.99
CA ASN A 353 8.24 7.48 4.02
C ASN A 353 6.84 7.27 4.58
N THR A 354 6.55 7.87 5.73
CA THR A 354 5.20 7.88 6.31
C THR A 354 4.98 9.19 7.06
N ILE A 355 3.71 9.52 7.31
CA ILE A 355 3.35 10.58 8.24
C ILE A 355 2.96 9.93 9.55
N TYR A 356 3.54 10.42 10.62
CA TYR A 356 3.18 10.02 11.96
C TYR A 356 3.34 11.22 12.89
N ASN A 357 2.33 11.47 13.71
CA ASN A 357 2.34 12.56 14.70
C ASN A 357 2.81 13.92 14.15
N GLY A 358 2.30 14.31 12.99
CA GLY A 358 2.63 15.60 12.35
C GLY A 358 4.07 15.73 11.92
N LYS A 359 4.75 14.63 11.55
CA LYS A 359 6.08 14.66 10.92
C LYS A 359 6.17 13.61 9.82
N ILE A 360 7.05 13.85 8.86
CA ILE A 360 7.44 12.86 7.85
C ILE A 360 8.55 12.00 8.44
N TYR A 361 8.37 10.70 8.51
CA TYR A 361 9.39 9.73 8.91
C TYR A 361 9.93 9.01 7.68
N PHE A 362 11.25 8.84 7.61
CA PHE A 362 11.94 8.19 6.50
C PHE A 362 13.25 7.58 6.94
N PHE A 363 13.73 6.58 6.19
CA PHE A 363 15.06 6.00 6.41
C PHE A 363 16.12 6.79 5.65
N GLY A 364 17.26 6.97 6.29
CA GLY A 364 18.38 7.74 5.79
C GLY A 364 19.68 6.95 5.81
N GLU A 365 20.51 7.05 4.76
CA GLU A 365 21.74 6.26 4.62
C GLU A 365 22.96 7.17 4.64
N ASN A 366 23.92 6.86 5.52
CA ASN A 366 25.33 7.13 5.26
C ASN A 366 25.97 5.81 4.81
N PHE A 367 27.00 5.83 3.97
CA PHE A 367 27.64 4.68 3.30
C PHE A 367 28.02 3.44 4.16
N SER A 368 27.82 3.47 5.47
CA SER A 368 27.97 2.36 6.41
C SER A 368 26.73 2.07 7.28
N ASP A 369 25.77 2.99 7.43
CA ASP A 369 24.69 2.91 8.41
C ASP A 369 23.38 3.53 7.86
N ALA A 370 22.26 2.83 8.00
CA ALA A 370 20.94 3.40 7.79
C ALA A 370 20.33 3.83 9.15
N TYR A 371 19.60 4.95 9.23
CA TYR A 371 18.93 5.41 10.46
C TYR A 371 17.54 5.93 10.14
N LEU A 372 16.65 5.96 11.14
CA LEU A 372 15.36 6.63 11.01
C LEU A 372 15.52 8.12 11.27
N TYR A 373 14.93 8.94 10.39
CA TYR A 373 14.86 10.38 10.53
C TYR A 373 13.40 10.83 10.54
N SER A 374 13.17 12.00 11.14
CA SER A 374 11.91 12.72 11.05
C SER A 374 12.14 14.10 10.45
N PHE A 375 11.14 14.63 9.76
CA PHE A 375 11.12 15.97 9.22
C PHE A 375 9.79 16.62 9.56
N ASP A 376 9.83 17.76 10.24
CA ASP A 376 8.63 18.49 10.72
C ASP A 376 8.14 19.57 9.75
N GLY A 377 8.78 19.70 8.58
CA GLY A 377 8.56 20.80 7.64
C GLY A 377 9.69 21.83 7.64
N THR A 378 10.55 21.82 8.66
CA THR A 378 11.69 22.74 8.80
C THR A 378 13.00 22.01 9.08
N LEU A 379 13.02 21.08 10.03
CA LEU A 379 14.24 20.42 10.51
C LEU A 379 14.19 18.92 10.29
N ILE A 380 15.31 18.35 9.82
CA ILE A 380 15.55 16.91 9.81
C ILE A 380 16.20 16.52 11.14
N SER A 381 15.55 15.61 11.87
CA SER A 381 16.03 15.10 13.17
C SER A 381 16.25 13.60 13.12
N LYS A 382 17.44 13.14 13.51
CA LYS A 382 17.75 11.72 13.69
C LYS A 382 16.93 11.16 14.85
N ILE A 383 16.27 10.03 14.63
CA ILE A 383 15.49 9.32 15.63
C ILE A 383 16.26 8.08 16.07
N MET A 384 16.51 7.98 17.38
CA MET A 384 17.10 6.81 18.02
C MET A 384 15.98 6.08 18.76
N PRO A 385 15.38 5.02 18.19
CA PRO A 385 14.35 4.26 18.88
C PRO A 385 14.91 3.67 20.17
N GLN A 386 14.13 3.74 21.26
CA GLN A 386 14.44 3.06 22.50
C GLN A 386 14.11 1.58 22.32
N VAL A 387 15.12 0.72 22.46
CA VAL A 387 14.97 -0.72 22.26
C VAL A 387 15.38 -1.39 23.56
N ASN A 388 14.40 -2.02 24.20
CA ASN A 388 14.55 -2.70 25.48
C ASN A 388 15.38 -3.99 25.32
N SER A 389 16.67 -3.96 24.99
CA SER A 389 17.63 -5.07 25.27
C SER A 389 19.06 -4.93 24.71
N TYR A 390 19.36 -4.01 23.79
CA TYR A 390 20.67 -4.02 23.09
C TYR A 390 21.42 -2.68 23.19
N SER A 391 22.65 -2.72 23.71
CA SER A 391 23.58 -1.59 23.81
C SER A 391 24.64 -1.66 22.71
N GLY A 392 24.26 -1.40 21.45
CA GLY A 392 25.12 -1.50 20.27
C GLY A 392 24.80 -0.44 19.21
N ALA A 393 25.70 -0.24 18.24
CA ALA A 393 25.54 0.73 17.15
C ALA A 393 24.38 0.28 16.24
N GLN A 394 23.40 1.16 16.05
CA GLN A 394 22.11 0.82 15.43
C GLN A 394 22.15 1.12 13.92
N SER A 395 22.11 0.10 13.08
CA SER A 395 21.82 0.28 11.64
C SER A 395 20.38 -0.11 11.38
N ILE A 396 19.54 0.80 10.90
CA ILE A 396 18.11 0.65 10.67
C ILE A 396 17.88 0.60 9.16
N TYR A 397 17.90 -0.59 8.55
CA TYR A 397 17.55 -0.69 7.13
C TYR A 397 16.03 -0.76 6.97
N GLY A 398 15.50 0.15 6.15
CA GLY A 398 14.09 0.27 5.87
C GLY A 398 13.60 -0.90 5.02
N SER A 399 12.58 -1.61 5.48
CA SER A 399 11.90 -2.59 4.64
C SER A 399 10.39 -2.42 4.72
N GLN A 400 9.79 -2.32 3.53
CA GLN A 400 8.39 -2.09 3.08
C GLN A 400 7.33 -1.42 3.97
N ASN A 401 7.22 -1.58 5.29
CA ASN A 401 5.98 -1.22 6.00
C ASN A 401 6.24 -0.45 7.30
N PHE A 402 5.96 0.86 7.27
CA PHE A 402 5.51 1.56 8.46
C PHE A 402 4.07 1.12 8.75
N LEU A 403 3.75 0.83 10.01
CA LEU A 403 2.40 0.52 10.44
C LEU A 403 2.09 1.33 11.70
N GLU A 404 1.10 2.21 11.63
CA GLU A 404 0.55 2.84 12.83
C GLU A 404 -0.44 1.88 13.50
N PHE A 405 -0.22 1.58 14.78
CA PHE A 405 -1.10 0.73 15.57
C PHE A 405 -1.05 1.15 17.03
N ASN A 406 -2.20 1.36 17.67
CA ASN A 406 -2.31 1.78 19.07
C ASN A 406 -1.42 2.99 19.44
N ASN A 407 -1.39 4.02 18.57
CA ASN A 407 -0.56 5.22 18.72
C ASN A 407 0.95 4.95 18.79
N ASP A 408 1.39 3.82 18.27
CA ASP A 408 2.80 3.50 18.06
C ASP A 408 3.05 3.39 16.56
N LEU A 409 4.21 3.87 16.12
CA LEU A 409 4.68 3.65 14.76
C LEU A 409 5.58 2.42 14.76
N TYR A 410 5.11 1.33 14.15
CA TYR A 410 5.87 0.10 13.93
C TYR A 410 6.62 0.16 12.62
N PHE A 411 7.84 -0.37 12.61
CA PHE A 411 8.70 -0.47 11.44
C PHE A 411 9.76 -1.55 11.66
N ARG A 412 10.56 -1.80 10.63
CA ARG A 412 11.63 -2.80 10.65
C ARG A 412 12.97 -2.11 10.83
N ALA A 413 13.84 -2.64 11.69
CA ALA A 413 15.20 -2.15 11.90
C ALA A 413 16.19 -3.30 12.09
N PHE A 414 17.46 -3.09 11.74
CA PHE A 414 18.52 -4.03 12.07
C PHE A 414 19.18 -3.69 13.43
N TYR A 415 19.78 -4.71 14.03
CA TYR A 415 20.68 -4.60 15.17
C TYR A 415 22.03 -5.22 14.79
N ASP A 416 23.13 -4.48 15.04
CA ASP A 416 24.52 -4.90 14.81
C ASP A 416 24.76 -5.60 13.45
N TYR A 417 24.17 -5.06 12.38
CA TYR A 417 24.24 -5.55 10.98
C TYR A 417 23.77 -6.99 10.74
N SER A 418 23.10 -7.61 11.71
CA SER A 418 22.81 -9.04 11.62
C SER A 418 21.34 -9.37 11.91
N ASP A 419 20.68 -8.72 12.87
CA ASP A 419 19.31 -9.03 13.30
C ASP A 419 18.26 -8.01 12.82
N LEU A 420 17.40 -8.35 11.84
CA LEU A 420 16.23 -7.54 11.47
C LEU A 420 15.01 -7.89 12.34
N GLU A 421 14.41 -6.90 12.99
CA GLU A 421 13.32 -7.05 13.97
C GLU A 421 12.20 -6.02 13.76
N VAL A 422 11.03 -6.27 14.37
CA VAL A 422 9.96 -5.27 14.46
C VAL A 422 10.26 -4.34 15.64
N CYS A 423 10.39 -3.06 15.32
CA CYS A 423 10.63 -1.98 16.26
C CYS A 423 9.42 -1.06 16.29
N LYS A 424 9.31 -0.28 17.37
CA LYS A 424 8.30 0.75 17.47
C LYS A 424 8.87 2.04 18.03
N ILE A 425 8.27 3.16 17.64
CA ILE A 425 8.44 4.43 18.32
C ILE A 425 7.13 4.76 19.01
N THR A 426 7.21 4.73 20.34
CA THR A 426 6.21 5.32 21.22
C THR A 426 6.69 6.72 21.56
N MET A 427 5.94 7.74 21.16
CA MET A 427 6.24 9.08 21.66
C MET A 427 5.78 9.16 23.12
N PRO A 428 6.57 9.74 24.04
CA PRO A 428 6.07 10.02 25.38
C PRO A 428 4.81 10.88 25.22
N ALA A 429 3.74 10.53 25.94
CA ALA A 429 2.59 11.41 26.09
C ALA A 429 3.15 12.80 26.39
N THR A 430 2.90 13.76 25.51
CA THR A 430 3.48 15.10 25.61
C THR A 430 3.27 15.59 27.04
N SER A 431 4.37 15.73 27.79
CA SER A 431 4.39 16.33 29.11
C SER A 431 4.21 17.84 28.96
N GLY A 432 3.04 18.24 28.48
CA GLY A 432 2.47 19.57 28.63
C GLY A 432 1.15 19.36 29.35
N ASN A 433 0.99 20.01 30.50
CA ASN A 433 -0.25 19.99 31.29
C ASN A 433 -1.46 20.41 30.44
N ALA A 434 -2.12 19.43 29.83
CA ALA A 434 -3.55 19.32 29.58
C ALA A 434 -3.79 17.83 29.32
N ASN A 435 -4.66 17.21 30.11
CA ASN A 435 -5.04 15.81 29.97
C ASN A 435 -5.56 15.52 28.55
N LEU A 436 -4.68 15.10 27.65
CA LEU A 436 -5.03 14.41 26.40
C LEU A 436 -4.52 12.98 26.55
N GLU A 437 -5.30 12.15 27.24
CA GLU A 437 -5.20 10.71 26.98
C GLU A 437 -5.55 10.45 25.52
N SER A 438 -4.88 9.45 24.98
CA SER A 438 -5.01 8.89 23.64
C SER A 438 -6.43 8.89 23.08
N ASN A 439 -6.55 9.19 21.77
CA ASN A 439 -7.74 8.89 20.95
C ASN A 439 -8.02 7.37 21.02
N LYS A 440 -8.77 6.95 22.03
CA LYS A 440 -9.26 5.57 22.16
C LYS A 440 -10.43 5.43 21.17
N THR A 441 -10.45 4.37 20.37
CA THR A 441 -11.63 4.00 19.57
C THR A 441 -12.80 3.75 20.52
N ILE A 442 -13.84 4.58 20.44
CA ILE A 442 -15.01 4.47 21.33
C ILE A 442 -16.02 3.51 20.71
N LEU A 443 -16.49 2.54 21.51
CA LEU A 443 -17.49 1.57 21.09
C LEU A 443 -18.86 2.24 20.98
N LEU A 444 -19.48 2.09 19.82
CA LEU A 444 -20.84 2.57 19.55
C LEU A 444 -21.79 1.38 19.54
N HIS A 445 -22.94 1.53 20.20
CA HIS A 445 -23.97 0.50 20.18
C HIS A 445 -25.39 1.12 20.25
N PRO A 446 -26.37 0.54 19.55
CA PRO A 446 -26.22 -0.43 18.46
C PRO A 446 -25.65 0.24 17.19
N ASN A 447 -25.30 -0.56 16.18
CA ASN A 447 -25.14 -0.04 14.81
C ASN A 447 -26.53 0.32 14.26
N PRO A 448 -26.87 1.61 14.12
CA PRO A 448 -28.28 2.03 14.12
C PRO A 448 -28.92 1.96 12.73
N SER A 449 -30.14 1.41 12.67
CA SER A 449 -31.01 1.48 11.48
C SER A 449 -31.98 2.67 11.50
N ASN A 450 -32.16 3.30 12.66
CA ASN A 450 -33.04 4.45 12.87
C ASN A 450 -32.27 5.73 13.24
N GLY A 451 -30.94 5.71 13.08
CA GLY A 451 -30.07 6.84 13.38
C GLY A 451 -29.74 7.06 14.86
N ILE A 452 -30.28 6.26 15.79
CA ILE A 452 -30.05 6.41 17.24
C ILE A 452 -28.96 5.47 17.74
N PHE A 453 -27.91 6.01 18.34
CA PHE A 453 -26.79 5.24 18.89
C PHE A 453 -26.37 5.73 20.27
N SER A 454 -25.76 4.83 21.04
CA SER A 454 -25.14 5.12 22.33
C SER A 454 -23.62 4.97 22.24
N ILE A 455 -22.94 5.76 23.06
CA ILE A 455 -21.49 5.77 23.22
C ILE A 455 -21.18 5.04 24.53
N ASP A 456 -20.52 3.88 24.44
CA ASP A 456 -20.10 3.12 25.62
C ASP A 456 -18.81 3.73 26.17
N THR A 457 -18.95 4.50 27.26
CA THR A 457 -17.86 5.23 27.89
C THR A 457 -18.13 5.45 29.37
N ASP A 458 -17.08 5.37 30.16
CA ASP A 458 -17.02 5.72 31.58
C ASP A 458 -16.76 7.23 31.81
N LYS A 459 -16.54 8.00 30.74
CA LYS A 459 -16.20 9.44 30.77
C LYS A 459 -17.41 10.31 30.39
N SER A 460 -17.57 11.45 31.06
CA SER A 460 -18.61 12.44 30.72
C SER A 460 -18.33 13.11 29.38
N ILE A 461 -19.30 13.07 28.46
CA ILE A 461 -19.18 13.67 27.12
C ILE A 461 -19.54 15.16 27.18
N ASN A 462 -18.58 16.01 26.81
CA ASN A 462 -18.75 17.46 26.65
C ASN A 462 -19.43 17.78 25.31
N ALA A 463 -18.86 17.33 24.20
CA ALA A 463 -19.33 17.64 22.85
C ALA A 463 -19.18 16.45 21.88
N ILE A 464 -19.93 16.48 20.79
CA ILE A 464 -19.81 15.53 19.69
C ILE A 464 -20.00 16.25 18.35
N ALA A 465 -19.23 15.85 17.35
CA ALA A 465 -19.37 16.28 15.97
C ALA A 465 -19.37 15.05 15.06
N ALA A 466 -20.15 15.09 13.98
CA ALA A 466 -20.14 14.08 12.93
C ALA A 466 -19.68 14.70 11.61
N PHE A 467 -18.96 13.94 10.81
CA PHE A 467 -18.49 14.33 9.49
C PHE A 467 -18.86 13.25 8.48
N ASP A 468 -19.32 13.64 7.28
CA ASP A 468 -19.47 12.70 6.18
C ASP A 468 -18.11 12.28 5.59
N VAL A 469 -18.13 11.39 4.61
CA VAL A 469 -16.91 10.88 3.94
C VAL A 469 -16.13 11.95 3.17
N LEU A 470 -16.73 13.12 2.92
CA LEU A 470 -16.09 14.28 2.29
C LEU A 470 -15.58 15.29 3.33
N GLY A 471 -15.70 14.98 4.62
CA GLY A 471 -15.26 15.85 5.72
C GLY A 471 -16.23 17.00 6.04
N LYS A 472 -17.44 17.01 5.48
CA LYS A 472 -18.45 18.02 5.79
C LYS A 472 -19.11 17.69 7.12
N ALA A 473 -19.22 18.70 8.00
CA ALA A 473 -19.90 18.56 9.28
C ALA A 473 -21.40 18.28 9.11
N ILE A 474 -21.91 17.31 9.87
CA ILE A 474 -23.30 16.85 9.89
C ILE A 474 -23.87 17.04 11.30
N GLY A 475 -25.15 17.40 11.39
CA GLY A 475 -25.83 17.60 12.66
C GLY A 475 -25.93 16.31 13.48
N VAL A 476 -25.61 16.41 14.78
CA VAL A 476 -25.79 15.34 15.77
C VAL A 476 -26.70 15.87 16.88
N ASN A 477 -27.79 15.18 17.16
CA ASN A 477 -28.71 15.53 18.24
C ASN A 477 -28.35 14.72 19.50
N ARG A 478 -28.22 15.38 20.65
CA ARG A 478 -28.00 14.71 21.94
C ARG A 478 -29.36 14.38 22.57
N LEU A 479 -29.63 13.09 22.76
CA LEU A 479 -30.87 12.57 23.34
C LEU A 479 -30.74 12.35 24.86
N SER A 480 -29.56 11.92 25.32
CA SER A 480 -29.23 11.78 26.74
C SER A 480 -27.72 11.95 26.98
N ALA A 481 -27.23 11.65 28.19
CA ALA A 481 -25.81 11.78 28.54
C ALA A 481 -24.90 11.03 27.53
N ASN A 482 -25.27 9.79 27.17
CA ASN A 482 -24.49 8.90 26.30
C ASN A 482 -25.24 8.47 25.03
N GLN A 483 -26.40 9.03 24.72
CA GLN A 483 -27.21 8.65 23.55
C GLN A 483 -27.43 9.83 22.60
N PHE A 484 -27.26 9.57 21.30
CA PHE A 484 -27.26 10.57 20.24
C PHE A 484 -28.02 10.07 19.00
N SER A 485 -28.39 10.99 18.12
CA SER A 485 -28.98 10.63 16.83
C SER A 485 -28.47 11.48 15.68
N ILE A 486 -28.37 10.85 14.50
CA ILE A 486 -28.13 11.50 13.20
C ILE A 486 -29.27 11.07 12.27
N GLU A 487 -29.90 12.03 11.59
CA GLU A 487 -31.16 11.80 10.86
C GLU A 487 -30.96 11.08 9.52
N ASN A 488 -29.87 11.37 8.83
CA ASN A 488 -29.65 10.87 7.47
C ASN A 488 -28.92 9.53 7.47
N LYS A 489 -29.28 8.68 6.52
CA LYS A 489 -28.56 7.44 6.23
C LYS A 489 -27.21 7.78 5.62
N GLY A 490 -26.18 7.04 6.01
CA GLY A 490 -24.83 7.27 5.51
C GLY A 490 -23.74 6.74 6.42
N LEU A 491 -22.51 6.87 5.93
CA LEU A 491 -21.29 6.61 6.68
C LEU A 491 -20.78 7.94 7.26
N TYR A 492 -20.57 7.97 8.57
CA TYR A 492 -20.10 9.16 9.29
C TYR A 492 -18.90 8.83 10.19
N PHE A 493 -18.04 9.82 10.36
CA PHE A 493 -16.95 9.83 11.33
C PHE A 493 -17.31 10.75 12.49
N LEU A 494 -17.32 10.22 13.70
CA LEU A 494 -17.62 10.95 14.92
C LEU A 494 -16.33 11.43 15.57
N LYS A 495 -16.33 12.68 16.04
CA LYS A 495 -15.36 13.24 16.96
C LYS A 495 -16.08 13.56 18.26
N ILE A 496 -15.59 13.01 19.36
CA ILE A 496 -16.19 13.12 20.70
C ILE A 496 -15.20 13.85 21.58
N GLU A 497 -15.67 14.82 22.35
CA GLU A 497 -14.91 15.58 23.33
C GLU A 497 -15.49 15.29 24.71
N PHE A 498 -14.63 14.99 25.68
CA PHE A 498 -14.97 14.68 27.06
C PHE A 498 -14.72 15.88 27.96
N GLU A 499 -15.45 15.98 29.09
CA GLU A 499 -15.34 17.11 30.03
C GLU A 499 -13.94 17.26 30.64
N ASN A 500 -13.14 16.19 30.65
CA ASN A 500 -11.74 16.22 31.09
C ASN A 500 -10.75 16.76 30.04
N GLY A 501 -11.25 17.26 28.90
CA GLY A 501 -10.47 17.83 27.80
C GLY A 501 -9.97 16.80 26.78
N GLN A 502 -10.29 15.51 26.97
CA GLN A 502 -9.86 14.44 26.07
C GLN A 502 -10.77 14.33 24.85
N THR A 503 -10.23 13.78 23.75
CA THR A 503 -11.02 13.47 22.55
C THR A 503 -11.01 11.99 22.21
N GLY A 504 -12.06 11.52 21.56
CA GLY A 504 -12.11 10.21 20.93
C GLY A 504 -12.74 10.29 19.54
N SER A 505 -12.59 9.23 18.78
CA SER A 505 -13.20 9.11 17.45
C SER A 505 -13.81 7.74 17.22
N SER A 506 -14.81 7.66 16.35
CA SER A 506 -15.45 6.41 15.97
C SER A 506 -16.14 6.52 14.61
N ARG A 507 -16.34 5.38 13.95
CA ARG A 507 -17.03 5.29 12.66
C ARG A 507 -18.42 4.71 12.87
N ILE A 508 -19.44 5.32 12.26
CA ILE A 508 -20.83 4.84 12.34
C ILE A 508 -21.48 4.75 10.96
N ILE A 509 -22.27 3.70 10.74
CA ILE A 509 -23.05 3.49 9.52
C ILE A 509 -24.53 3.51 9.89
N ILE A 510 -25.28 4.44 9.33
CA ILE A 510 -26.74 4.54 9.53
C ILE A 510 -27.41 3.89 8.34
N LYS A 511 -28.04 2.73 8.58
CA LYS A 511 -28.59 1.85 7.54
C LYS A 511 -29.95 2.27 7.01
#